data_AF-A0A969X929-F1
#
_entry.id   AF-A0A969X929-F1
#
_cell.length_a   1.000
_cell.length_b   1.000
_cell.length_c   1.000
_cell.angle_alpha   90.00
_cell.angle_beta   90.00
_cell.angle_gamma   90.00
#
_symmetry.space_group_name_H-M   'P 1'
#
loop_
_entity.id
_entity.type
_entity.pdbx_description
1 polymer ?
#
loop_
_entity_poly.entity_id
_entity_poly.type
_entity_poly.pdbx_seq_one_letter_code
_entity_poly.pdbx_strand_id
1 'polypeptide(L)'
;LLISPDVDYANTSDEIGEVYDGFLSLEKHYYRTAKEHISFIPLHIDVNERRILVGSEIIFREDLNFREAKSEAAQRLRAEMDRLERDSAIT
;
A
#
# COMPACT_ATOMS: atom_id res chain seq x y z
N LEU A 1 5.79 3.91 -10.79
CA LEU A 1 5.45 5.05 -9.91
C LEU A 1 5.70 4.60 -8.48
N LEU A 2 6.38 5.39 -7.66
CA LEU A 2 6.52 5.13 -6.22
C LEU A 2 5.75 6.21 -5.47
N ILE A 3 5.01 5.81 -4.44
CA ILE A 3 4.20 6.69 -3.60
C ILE A 3 4.57 6.35 -2.16
N SER A 4 5.06 7.32 -1.40
CA SER A 4 5.19 7.20 0.06
C SER A 4 3.86 7.69 0.65
N PRO A 5 3.07 6.83 1.30
CA PRO A 5 1.72 7.16 1.73
C PRO A 5 1.65 7.70 3.16
N ASP A 6 2.80 7.98 3.78
CA ASP A 6 2.87 8.47 5.15
C ASP A 6 2.29 9.87 5.27
N VAL A 7 1.37 10.05 6.23
CA VAL A 7 0.81 11.38 6.54
C VAL A 7 1.87 12.28 7.16
N ASP A 8 2.81 11.72 7.93
CA ASP A 8 3.92 12.44 8.55
C ASP A 8 5.28 11.93 8.05
N TYR A 9 5.81 12.62 7.05
CA TYR A 9 7.13 12.37 6.47
C TYR A 9 8.30 12.72 7.40
N ALA A 10 8.05 13.38 8.54
CA ALA A 10 9.08 13.74 9.51
C ALA A 10 9.15 12.74 10.69
N ASN A 11 8.22 11.78 10.74
CA ASN A 11 8.25 10.73 11.74
C ASN A 11 9.40 9.75 11.46
N THR A 12 10.27 9.57 12.44
CA THR A 12 11.41 8.65 12.38
C THR A 12 11.13 7.32 13.08
N SER A 13 9.88 7.07 13.51
CA SER A 13 9.49 5.76 14.05
C SER A 13 9.44 4.73 12.94
N ASP A 14 9.84 3.50 13.25
CA ASP A 14 9.70 2.37 12.33
C ASP A 14 8.22 1.95 12.14
N GLU A 15 7.32 2.41 13.02
CA GLU A 15 5.87 2.14 12.94
C GLU A 15 5.19 2.94 11.82
N ILE A 16 4.41 2.24 11.00
CA ILE A 16 3.52 2.87 10.01
C ILE A 16 2.44 3.68 10.73
N GLY A 17 2.47 5.00 10.54
CA GLY A 17 1.48 5.92 11.10
C GLY A 17 0.11 5.85 10.41
N GLU A 18 -0.58 6.99 10.39
CA GLU A 18 -1.76 7.14 9.54
C GLU A 18 -1.34 7.04 8.07
N VAL A 19 -1.92 6.09 7.33
CA VAL A 19 -1.64 5.85 5.91
C VAL A 19 -2.67 6.64 5.14
N TYR A 20 -2.22 7.63 4.36
CA TYR A 20 -3.10 8.41 3.51
C TYR A 20 -3.61 7.55 2.36
N ASP A 21 -4.83 7.05 2.42
CA ASP A 21 -5.40 6.16 1.39
C ASP A 21 -5.84 6.88 0.10
N GLY A 22 -5.70 8.21 0.03
CA GLY A 22 -6.24 9.02 -1.05
C GLY A 22 -5.66 8.67 -2.41
N PHE A 23 -4.41 8.17 -2.46
CA PHE A 23 -3.76 7.70 -3.69
C PHE A 23 -4.48 6.51 -4.32
N LEU A 24 -5.25 5.71 -3.57
CA LEU A 24 -6.06 4.63 -4.13
C LEU A 24 -7.14 5.16 -5.08
N SER A 25 -7.43 6.46 -5.06
CA SER A 25 -8.32 7.10 -6.04
C SER A 25 -7.74 7.12 -7.46
N LEU A 26 -6.42 6.92 -7.62
CA LEU A 26 -5.78 6.75 -8.93
C LEU A 26 -6.41 5.61 -9.72
N GLU A 27 -6.86 4.56 -9.03
CA GLU A 27 -7.57 3.42 -9.60
C GLU A 27 -8.73 3.86 -10.50
N LYS A 28 -9.60 4.73 -9.97
CA LYS A 28 -10.77 5.22 -10.70
C LYS A 28 -10.39 5.92 -12.00
N HIS A 29 -9.29 6.68 -11.97
CA HIS A 29 -8.83 7.44 -13.12
C HIS A 29 -8.16 6.56 -14.16
N TYR A 30 -7.36 5.59 -13.70
CA TYR A 30 -6.66 4.65 -14.56
C TYR A 30 -7.63 3.69 -15.24
N TYR A 31 -8.49 3.02 -14.46
CA TYR A 31 -9.50 2.08 -14.97
C TYR A 31 -10.43 2.73 -15.99
N ARG A 32 -10.79 4.01 -15.79
CA ARG A 32 -11.62 4.75 -16.75
C ARG A 32 -11.02 4.74 -18.16
N THR A 33 -9.70 4.88 -18.27
CA THR A 33 -8.95 5.00 -19.53
C THR A 33 -8.45 3.64 -20.04
N ALA A 34 -7.82 2.85 -19.17
CA ALA A 34 -7.15 1.61 -19.53
C ALA A 34 -8.08 0.39 -19.53
N LYS A 35 -9.19 0.43 -18.78
CA LYS A 35 -10.07 -0.72 -18.50
C LYS A 35 -9.37 -1.89 -17.81
N GLU A 36 -8.26 -1.60 -17.13
CA GLU A 36 -7.48 -2.54 -16.35
C GLU A 36 -7.30 -1.97 -14.94
N HIS A 37 -7.27 -2.85 -13.93
CA HIS A 37 -7.05 -2.45 -12.54
C HIS A 37 -5.56 -2.17 -12.27
N ILE A 38 -5.27 -1.18 -11.42
CA ILE A 38 -3.90 -0.91 -10.98
C ILE A 38 -3.47 -1.96 -9.95
N SER A 39 -2.25 -2.46 -10.14
CA SER A 39 -1.51 -3.24 -9.15
C SER A 39 -0.86 -2.33 -8.10
N PHE A 40 -1.35 -2.38 -6.86
CA PHE A 40 -0.69 -1.72 -5.73
C PHE A 40 0.23 -2.71 -5.02
N ILE A 41 1.53 -2.44 -5.01
CA ILE A 41 2.55 -3.33 -4.43
C ILE A 41 3.18 -2.62 -3.24
N PRO A 42 2.89 -3.03 -1.99
CA PRO A 42 3.53 -2.47 -0.81
C PRO A 42 5.01 -2.84 -0.75
N LEU A 43 5.83 -1.88 -0.33
CA LEU A 43 7.27 -2.02 -0.18
C LEU A 43 7.65 -1.58 1.24
N HIS A 44 8.59 -2.29 1.86
CA HIS A 44 9.22 -1.88 3.11
C HIS A 44 10.74 -1.80 2.91
N ILE A 45 11.34 -0.69 3.36
CA ILE A 45 12.78 -0.47 3.26
C ILE A 45 13.38 -0.74 4.63
N ASP A 46 14.13 -1.83 4.73
CA ASP A 46 14.88 -2.18 5.93
C ASP A 46 16.30 -1.61 5.78
N VAL A 47 16.52 -0.48 6.44
CA VAL A 47 17.81 0.24 6.39
C VAL A 47 18.92 -0.45 7.16
N ASN A 48 18.57 -1.26 8.17
CA ASN A 48 19.53 -1.96 9.01
C ASN A 48 20.21 -3.07 8.21
N GLU A 49 19.41 -3.85 7.48
CA GLU A 49 19.92 -4.92 6.61
C GLU A 49 20.18 -4.48 5.16
N ARG A 50 19.86 -3.23 4.83
CA ARG A 50 19.98 -2.65 3.48
C ARG A 50 19.24 -3.47 2.42
N ARG A 51 18.01 -3.88 2.73
CA ARG A 51 17.15 -4.66 1.85
C ARG A 51 15.80 -3.99 1.65
N ILE A 52 15.12 -4.37 0.56
CA ILE A 52 13.74 -3.97 0.29
C ILE A 52 12.89 -5.23 0.35
N LEU A 53 11.91 -5.26 1.24
CA LEU A 53 10.91 -6.31 1.28
C LEU A 53 9.74 -5.90 0.38
N VAL A 54 9.28 -6.84 -0.46
CA VAL A 54 8.19 -6.64 -1.40
C VAL A 54 6.98 -7.45 -0.92
N GLY A 55 5.85 -6.77 -0.74
CA GLY A 55 4.61 -7.39 -0.31
C GLY A 55 3.81 -8.00 -1.45
N SER A 56 2.70 -8.63 -1.07
CA SER A 56 1.77 -9.20 -2.04
C SER A 56 1.04 -8.09 -2.80
N GLU A 57 0.75 -8.33 -4.07
CA GLU A 57 -0.02 -7.41 -4.90
C GLU A 57 -1.46 -7.23 -4.38
N ILE A 58 -1.94 -5.98 -4.37
CA ILE A 58 -3.33 -5.62 -4.10
C ILE A 58 -3.93 -5.04 -5.37
N ILE A 59 -4.96 -5.73 -5.87
CA ILE A 59 -5.80 -5.32 -6.99
C ILE A 59 -7.22 -5.10 -6.45
N PHE A 60 -7.91 -4.08 -6.97
CA PHE A 60 -9.30 -3.83 -6.63
C PHE A 60 -10.20 -4.99 -7.07
N ARG A 61 -11.13 -5.36 -6.20
CA ARG A 61 -12.11 -6.41 -6.49
C ARG A 61 -13.19 -5.90 -7.44
N GLU A 62 -13.50 -6.70 -8.47
CA GLU A 62 -14.53 -6.41 -9.46
C GLU A 62 -15.96 -6.58 -8.94
N ASP A 63 -16.16 -7.40 -7.90
CA ASP A 63 -17.48 -7.70 -7.34
C ASP A 63 -17.98 -6.64 -6.33
N LEU A 64 -17.20 -5.58 -6.11
CA LEU A 64 -17.50 -4.50 -5.18
C LEU A 64 -17.71 -3.19 -5.91
N ASN A 65 -18.54 -2.30 -5.35
CA ASN A 65 -18.58 -0.93 -5.85
C ASN A 65 -17.28 -0.19 -5.48
N PHE A 66 -16.96 0.92 -6.18
CA PHE A 66 -15.69 1.61 -6.00
C PHE A 66 -15.37 2.00 -4.55
N ARG A 67 -16.38 2.42 -3.77
CA ARG A 67 -16.17 2.83 -2.37
C ARG A 67 -15.79 1.62 -1.50
N GLU A 68 -16.49 0.50 -1.70
CA GLU A 68 -16.22 -0.76 -1.00
C GLU A 68 -14.86 -1.34 -1.39
N ALA A 69 -14.58 -1.41 -2.70
CA ALA A 69 -13.31 -1.89 -3.22
C ALA A 69 -12.13 -1.04 -2.71
N LYS A 70 -12.27 0.30 -2.67
CA LYS A 70 -11.25 1.18 -2.09
C LYS A 70 -11.00 0.88 -0.61
N SER A 71 -12.06 0.74 0.18
CA SER A 71 -11.94 0.45 1.61
C SER A 71 -11.30 -0.93 1.87
N GLU A 72 -11.65 -1.94 1.08
CA GLU A 72 -11.09 -3.29 1.17
C GLU A 72 -9.61 -3.32 0.76
N ALA A 73 -9.27 -2.66 -0.35
CA ALA A 73 -7.89 -2.54 -0.81
C ALA A 73 -7.02 -1.80 0.22
N ALA A 74 -7.54 -0.73 0.84
CA ALA A 74 -6.82 0.00 1.89
C ALA A 74 -6.52 -0.88 3.12
N GLN A 75 -7.50 -1.70 3.54
CA GLN A 75 -7.31 -2.63 4.65
C GLN A 75 -6.26 -3.70 4.32
N ARG A 76 -6.31 -4.30 3.13
CA ARG A 76 -5.33 -5.29 2.69
C ARG A 76 -3.93 -4.71 2.54
N LEU A 77 -3.83 -3.51 1.98
CA LEU A 77 -2.57 -2.82 1.84
C LEU A 77 -1.94 -2.56 3.21
N ARG A 78 -2.71 -2.03 4.18
CA ARG A 78 -2.23 -1.83 5.55
C ARG A 78 -1.77 -3.15 6.18
N ALA A 79 -2.57 -4.20 6.10
CA ALA A 79 -2.22 -5.50 6.66
C ALA A 79 -0.91 -6.08 6.07
N GLU A 80 -0.70 -5.90 4.76
CA GLU A 80 0.54 -6.31 4.10
C GLU A 80 1.73 -5.44 4.52
N MET A 81 1.56 -4.12 4.65
CA MET A 81 2.64 -3.26 5.14
C MET A 81 3.02 -3.61 6.59
N ASP A 82 2.06 -3.82 7.48
CA ASP A 82 2.29 -4.25 8.86
C ASP A 82 3.01 -5.61 8.90
N ARG A 83 2.72 -6.51 7.95
CA ARG A 83 3.41 -7.80 7.82
C ARG A 83 4.88 -7.60 7.43
N LEU A 84 5.15 -6.76 6.43
CA LEU A 84 6.52 -6.49 5.99
C LEU A 84 7.37 -5.86 7.10
N GLU A 85 6.78 -4.99 7.91
CA GLU A 85 7.45 -4.39 9.08
C GLU A 85 7.79 -5.44 10.15
N ARG A 86 6.89 -6.39 10.44
CA ARG A 86 7.20 -7.50 11.35
C ARG A 86 8.28 -8.43 10.79
N ASP A 87 8.23 -8.71 9.50
CA ASP A 87 9.21 -9.59 8.84
C ASP A 87 10.61 -8.95 8.85
N SER A 88 10.71 -7.61 8.80
CA SER A 88 11.99 -6.92 8.93
C SER A 88 12.54 -6.97 10.36
N ALA A 89 11.69 -6.87 11.38
CA ALA A 89 12.09 -6.88 12.79
C ALA A 89 12.58 -8.24 13.33
N ILE A 90 12.36 -9.35 12.61
CA ILE A 90 12.68 -10.72 13.06
C ILE A 90 14.04 -11.21 12.52
N THR A 91 14.69 -10.50 11.59
CA THR A 91 16.01 -10.87 11.05
C THR A 91 17.13 -10.19 11.83
#